data_AF-A1YQ97-F1
#
_entry.id   AF-A1YQ97-F1
#
_cell.length_a   1.000
_cell.length_b   1.000
_cell.length_c   1.000
_cell.angle_alpha   90.00
_cell.angle_beta   90.00
_cell.angle_gamma   90.00
#
_symmetry.space_group_name_H-M   'P 1'
#
loop_
_entity.id
_entity.type
_entity.pdbx_description
1 polymer ?
#
loop_
_entity_poly.entity_id
_entity_poly.type
_entity_poly.pdbx_seq_one_letter_code
_entity_poly.pdbx_strand_id
1 'polypeptide(L)'
;CPDGFFSNETSSKAPCRKHTNCSAFGLLLTQKGNATHDNICSGSSESSTHKCGIDMTLCEEAFFRFAVPTKLTPNWLSVLVDNLPGTKVNAESVERIKQRHNSREQTFQLLKLWKHQNKDQDMVKKIIQDIDLCENSVRRHIGHMNLTFEQLLKLMESLPGKKVTTEDVEKTVKTCKSSEQLLRLLSLWRIKNGDQDTRKGLLHALKHLKKHHFPKTVIQSLKKTIRFL
;
A
#
# COMPACT_ATOMS: atom_id res chain seq x y z
N CYS A 1 7.35 -31.87 14.69
CA CYS A 1 5.98 -31.40 14.99
C CYS A 1 4.97 -32.20 14.20
N PRO A 2 3.76 -32.46 14.73
CA PRO A 2 2.70 -33.14 14.01
C PRO A 2 2.17 -32.29 12.85
N ASP A 3 1.43 -32.92 11.93
CA ASP A 3 0.85 -32.24 10.78
C ASP A 3 -0.02 -31.03 11.18
N GLY A 4 0.18 -29.91 10.49
CA GLY A 4 -0.44 -28.63 10.81
C GLY A 4 0.28 -27.82 11.88
N PHE A 5 1.45 -28.26 12.35
CA PHE A 5 2.29 -27.55 13.31
C PHE A 5 3.77 -27.50 12.89
N PHE A 6 4.49 -26.47 13.34
CA PHE A 6 5.91 -26.27 13.12
C PHE A 6 6.66 -25.83 14.38
N SER A 7 7.98 -26.00 14.37
CA SER A 7 8.89 -25.40 15.35
C SER A 7 10.13 -24.90 14.61
N ASN A 8 10.50 -23.64 14.81
CA ASN A 8 11.74 -23.09 14.27
C ASN A 8 12.98 -23.47 15.11
N GLU A 9 12.79 -24.27 16.16
CA GLU A 9 13.83 -24.74 17.06
C GLU A 9 14.01 -26.25 16.95
N THR A 10 15.27 -26.71 16.90
CA THR A 10 15.63 -28.12 16.97
C THR A 10 15.65 -28.57 18.43
N SER A 11 14.49 -28.92 18.98
CA SER A 11 14.33 -29.32 20.38
C SER A 11 13.25 -30.40 20.53
N SER A 12 13.48 -31.35 21.45
CA SER A 12 12.51 -32.39 21.81
C SER A 12 11.49 -31.94 22.87
N LYS A 13 11.68 -30.76 23.47
CA LYS A 13 10.81 -30.20 24.52
C LYS A 13 10.07 -28.93 24.09
N ALA A 14 10.50 -28.27 23.02
CA ALA A 14 9.88 -27.03 22.56
C ALA A 14 8.46 -27.30 22.02
N PRO A 15 7.46 -26.49 22.40
CA PRO A 15 6.09 -26.69 21.94
C PRO A 15 5.96 -26.34 20.46
N CYS A 16 5.27 -27.21 19.72
CA CYS A 16 4.95 -26.99 18.33
C CYS A 16 3.85 -25.93 18.17
N ARG A 17 4.05 -25.00 17.24
CA ARG A 17 3.12 -23.90 16.94
C ARG A 17 2.24 -24.29 15.76
N LYS A 18 0.96 -23.94 15.80
CA LYS A 18 0.03 -24.22 14.70
C LYS A 18 0.42 -23.38 13.48
N HIS A 19 0.32 -23.97 12.29
CA HIS A 19 0.58 -23.23 11.05
C HIS A 19 -0.40 -22.05 10.88
N THR A 20 0.09 -20.94 10.35
CA THR A 20 -0.70 -19.75 10.02
C THR A 20 -1.76 -20.09 8.97
N ASN A 21 -3.02 -19.80 9.27
CA ASN A 21 -4.13 -19.98 8.33
C ASN A 21 -4.24 -18.74 7.43
N CYS A 22 -3.61 -18.80 6.24
CA CYS A 22 -3.60 -17.67 5.31
C CYS A 22 -5.01 -17.22 4.90
N SER A 23 -5.94 -18.16 4.70
CA SER A 23 -7.32 -17.86 4.32
C SER A 23 -8.08 -17.08 5.39
N ALA A 24 -7.80 -17.32 6.67
CA ALA A 24 -8.37 -16.54 7.78
C ALA A 24 -7.93 -15.06 7.75
N PHE A 25 -6.82 -14.75 7.10
CA PHE A 25 -6.30 -13.39 6.91
C PHE A 25 -6.59 -12.82 5.51
N GLY A 26 -7.38 -13.49 4.67
CA GLY A 26 -7.62 -13.06 3.29
C GLY A 26 -6.36 -13.09 2.41
N LEU A 27 -5.36 -13.88 2.81
CA LEU A 27 -4.08 -14.06 2.12
C LEU A 27 -4.07 -15.43 1.43
N LEU A 28 -3.33 -15.54 0.33
CA LEU A 28 -3.06 -16.83 -0.29
C LEU A 28 -1.86 -17.50 0.35
N LEU A 29 -1.97 -18.81 0.54
CA LEU A 29 -0.86 -19.67 0.89
C LEU A 29 0.10 -19.76 -0.31
N THR A 30 1.28 -19.16 -0.22
CA THR A 30 2.30 -19.25 -1.28
C THR A 30 3.24 -20.42 -1.05
N GLN A 31 3.51 -20.75 0.20
CA GLN A 31 4.32 -21.91 0.56
C GLN A 31 3.70 -22.61 1.75
N LYS A 32 3.38 -23.89 1.58
CA LYS A 32 2.93 -24.74 2.68
C LYS A 32 4.10 -25.00 3.61
N GLY A 33 3.91 -24.72 4.90
CA GLY A 33 4.87 -24.97 5.95
C GLY A 33 5.07 -26.48 6.18
N ASN A 34 6.10 -26.80 6.96
CA ASN A 34 6.40 -28.16 7.38
C ASN A 34 6.69 -28.21 8.89
N ALA A 35 7.31 -29.29 9.37
CA ALA A 35 7.63 -29.44 10.79
C ALA A 35 8.62 -28.38 11.33
N THR A 36 9.38 -27.70 10.46
CA THR A 36 10.43 -26.75 10.84
C THR A 36 10.15 -25.28 10.48
N HIS A 37 9.15 -25.03 9.62
CA HIS A 37 8.77 -23.65 9.24
C HIS A 37 7.27 -23.51 9.03
N ASP A 38 6.77 -22.28 9.23
CA ASP A 38 5.37 -21.93 9.09
C ASP A 38 4.92 -21.87 7.62
N ASN A 39 3.61 -21.82 7.40
CA ASN A 39 3.00 -21.36 6.17
C ASN A 39 3.46 -19.93 5.81
N ILE A 40 3.85 -19.73 4.56
CA ILE A 40 4.08 -18.39 4.02
C ILE A 40 2.80 -17.94 3.32
N CYS A 41 2.28 -16.81 3.78
CA CYS A 41 1.12 -16.16 3.20
C CYS A 41 1.56 -14.95 2.38
N SER A 42 0.95 -14.74 1.23
CA SER A 42 1.07 -13.50 0.46
C SER A 42 -0.32 -12.96 0.10
N GLY A 43 -0.40 -11.67 -0.25
CA GLY A 43 -1.67 -11.04 -0.61
C GLY A 43 -2.43 -11.84 -1.67
N SER A 44 -3.74 -12.00 -1.48
CA SER A 44 -4.59 -12.78 -2.38
C SER A 44 -4.48 -12.32 -3.84
N SER A 45 -3.94 -13.20 -4.67
CA SER A 45 -3.99 -13.20 -6.12
C SER A 45 -5.01 -14.21 -6.65
N GLU A 46 -6.13 -14.44 -5.97
CA GLU A 46 -7.27 -15.18 -6.53
C GLU A 46 -8.09 -14.25 -7.44
N SER A 47 -7.42 -13.92 -8.54
CA SER A 47 -7.95 -13.81 -9.89
C SER A 47 -6.71 -13.76 -10.76
N SER A 48 -6.37 -14.88 -11.38
CA SER A 48 -5.37 -15.04 -12.41
C SER A 48 -5.79 -14.34 -13.72
N THR A 49 -6.01 -13.04 -13.62
CA THR A 49 -5.79 -12.04 -14.66
C THR A 49 -4.80 -11.08 -14.04
N HIS A 50 -3.64 -10.84 -14.65
CA HIS A 50 -2.64 -9.85 -14.22
C HIS A 50 -3.28 -8.62 -13.55
N LYS A 51 -3.46 -8.65 -12.22
CA LYS A 51 -4.04 -7.53 -11.50
C LYS A 51 -2.91 -6.54 -11.33
N CYS A 52 -3.13 -5.33 -11.82
CA CYS A 52 -2.32 -4.16 -11.54
C CYS A 52 -2.30 -3.92 -10.01
N GLY A 53 -1.48 -4.67 -9.28
CA GLY A 53 -1.56 -4.73 -7.83
C GLY A 53 -1.11 -3.41 -7.24
N ILE A 54 -2.03 -2.66 -6.62
CA ILE A 54 -1.71 -1.46 -5.85
C ILE A 54 -1.91 -1.82 -4.39
N ASP A 55 -0.82 -1.81 -3.62
CA ASP A 55 -0.84 -2.31 -2.24
C ASP A 55 -1.49 -1.33 -1.26
N MET A 56 -1.45 -0.05 -1.61
CA MET A 56 -2.05 1.05 -0.88
C MET A 56 -2.42 2.14 -1.87
N THR A 57 -3.65 2.60 -1.76
CA THR A 57 -4.23 3.62 -2.62
C THR A 57 -3.79 5.03 -2.21
N LEU A 58 -4.08 6.05 -3.03
CA LEU A 58 -3.55 7.41 -2.80
C LEU A 58 -4.23 8.11 -1.61
N CYS A 59 -5.53 7.89 -1.42
CA CYS A 59 -6.32 8.40 -0.30
C CYS A 59 -6.06 7.63 0.98
N GLU A 60 -5.82 6.31 0.91
CA GLU A 60 -5.31 5.57 2.08
C GLU A 60 -3.97 6.15 2.53
N GLU A 61 -3.05 6.38 1.58
CA GLU A 61 -1.77 7.02 1.89
C GLU A 61 -1.98 8.40 2.51
N ALA A 62 -2.78 9.27 1.89
CA ALA A 62 -3.03 10.62 2.37
C ALA A 62 -3.63 10.61 3.78
N PHE A 63 -4.62 9.74 4.02
CA PHE A 63 -5.26 9.57 5.31
C PHE A 63 -4.28 9.05 6.37
N PHE A 64 -3.54 7.98 6.06
CA PHE A 64 -2.57 7.39 6.99
C PHE A 64 -1.45 8.37 7.34
N ARG A 65 -0.99 9.16 6.37
CA ARG A 65 -0.01 10.23 6.62
C ARG A 65 -0.54 11.31 7.53
N PHE A 66 -1.79 11.73 7.35
CA PHE A 66 -2.42 12.71 8.22
C PHE A 66 -2.51 12.19 9.67
N ALA A 67 -2.74 10.89 9.84
CA ALA A 67 -2.76 10.25 11.15
C ALA A 67 -1.37 10.11 11.80
N VAL A 68 -0.26 10.27 11.06
CA VAL A 68 1.10 10.17 11.60
C VAL A 68 1.60 11.55 12.07
N PRO A 69 2.00 11.72 13.34
CA PRO A 69 2.61 12.95 13.82
C PRO A 69 3.89 13.29 13.07
N THR A 70 4.17 14.59 12.93
CA THR A 70 5.41 15.09 12.31
C THR A 70 6.67 14.71 13.09
N LYS A 71 6.54 14.36 14.37
CA LYS A 71 7.59 13.83 15.25
C LYS A 71 7.12 12.52 15.85
N LEU A 72 7.75 11.41 15.46
CA LEU A 72 7.49 10.10 16.04
C LEU A 72 8.14 10.02 17.41
N THR A 73 7.33 9.88 18.46
CA THR A 73 7.81 9.55 19.80
C THR A 73 8.15 8.06 19.88
N PRO A 74 9.10 7.65 20.75
CA PRO A 74 9.21 6.26 21.16
C PRO A 74 7.83 5.76 21.61
N ASN A 75 7.45 4.54 21.21
CA ASN A 75 6.13 3.92 21.45
C ASN A 75 4.93 4.48 20.66
N TRP A 76 5.14 5.31 19.63
CA TRP A 76 4.06 5.80 18.76
C TRP A 76 3.08 4.72 18.31
N LEU A 77 3.56 3.55 17.87
CA LEU A 77 2.68 2.46 17.40
C LEU A 77 1.72 1.96 18.47
N SER A 78 2.20 1.81 19.72
CA SER A 78 1.36 1.36 20.82
C SER A 78 0.28 2.39 21.12
N VAL A 79 0.65 3.68 21.17
CA VAL A 79 -0.29 4.79 21.35
C VAL A 79 -1.33 4.78 20.23
N LEU A 80 -0.91 4.59 18.97
CA LEU A 80 -1.83 4.55 17.84
C LEU A 80 -2.82 3.37 17.97
N VAL A 81 -2.34 2.16 18.27
CA VAL A 81 -3.21 0.98 18.47
C VAL A 81 -4.25 1.21 19.55
N ASP A 82 -3.88 1.88 20.64
CA ASP A 82 -4.79 2.15 21.76
C ASP A 82 -5.87 3.19 21.44
N ASN A 83 -5.62 4.08 20.47
CA ASN A 83 -6.52 5.16 20.11
C ASN A 83 -7.34 4.89 18.83
N LEU A 84 -7.03 3.83 18.09
CA LEU A 84 -7.81 3.46 16.90
C LEU A 84 -9.18 2.90 17.31
N PRO A 85 -10.28 3.29 16.62
CA PRO A 85 -11.61 2.79 16.92
C PRO A 85 -11.76 1.33 16.45
N GLY A 86 -12.73 0.62 17.04
CA GLY A 86 -13.01 -0.78 16.73
C GLY A 86 -12.13 -1.76 17.51
N THR A 87 -11.96 -2.96 16.97
CA THR A 87 -11.11 -3.99 17.57
C THR A 87 -9.65 -3.62 17.41
N LYS A 88 -8.93 -3.62 18.54
CA LYS A 88 -7.49 -3.40 18.58
C LYS A 88 -6.72 -4.45 17.78
N VAL A 89 -5.64 -4.00 17.14
CA VAL A 89 -4.67 -4.90 16.51
C VAL A 89 -3.91 -5.66 17.62
N ASN A 90 -3.80 -6.98 17.48
CA ASN A 90 -3.15 -7.80 18.51
C ASN A 90 -1.64 -7.53 18.63
N ALA A 91 -1.10 -7.70 19.84
CA ALA A 91 0.30 -7.40 20.14
C ALA A 91 1.29 -8.20 19.27
N GLU A 92 0.97 -9.46 18.95
CA GLU A 92 1.81 -10.29 18.10
C GLU A 92 1.98 -9.69 16.69
N SER A 93 0.90 -9.17 16.12
CA SER A 93 0.92 -8.53 14.80
C SER A 93 1.69 -7.21 14.83
N VAL A 94 1.56 -6.45 15.91
CA VAL A 94 2.34 -5.21 16.12
C VAL A 94 3.84 -5.50 16.18
N GLU A 95 4.26 -6.54 16.92
CA GLU A 95 5.67 -6.93 16.99
C GLU A 95 6.20 -7.45 15.65
N ARG A 96 5.41 -8.23 14.90
CA ARG A 96 5.77 -8.63 13.53
C ARG A 96 5.97 -7.42 12.61
N ILE A 97 5.13 -6.40 12.72
CA ILE A 97 5.26 -5.15 11.95
C ILE A 97 6.58 -4.44 12.32
N LYS A 98 6.89 -4.33 13.62
CA LYS A 98 8.14 -3.70 14.09
C LYS A 98 9.39 -4.41 13.55
N GLN A 99 9.36 -5.75 13.50
CA GLN A 99 10.49 -6.55 13.03
C GLN A 99 10.71 -6.48 11.51
N ARG A 100 9.63 -6.37 10.73
CA ARG A 100 9.70 -6.47 9.25
C ARG A 100 9.84 -5.13 8.53
N HIS A 101 9.46 -4.03 9.18
CA HIS A 101 9.34 -2.73 8.52
C HIS A 101 10.15 -1.66 9.24
N ASN A 102 10.63 -0.67 8.49
CA ASN A 102 11.25 0.52 9.07
C ASN A 102 10.21 1.39 9.81
N SER A 103 10.65 2.28 10.69
CA SER A 103 9.77 3.08 11.57
C SER A 103 8.67 3.86 10.83
N ARG A 104 8.98 4.39 9.64
CA ARG A 104 8.00 5.12 8.81
C ARG A 104 6.94 4.16 8.27
N GLU A 105 7.37 3.01 7.79
CA GLU A 105 6.52 2.00 7.16
C GLU A 105 5.64 1.24 8.17
N GLN A 106 6.11 1.09 9.41
CA GLN A 106 5.36 0.42 10.46
C GLN A 106 3.96 1.02 10.67
N THR A 107 3.82 2.35 10.59
CA THR A 107 2.52 3.01 10.79
C THR A 107 1.55 2.69 9.65
N PHE A 108 2.04 2.70 8.41
CA PHE A 108 1.24 2.36 7.23
C PHE A 108 0.74 0.92 7.28
N GLN A 109 1.63 -0.02 7.65
CA GLN A 109 1.28 -1.43 7.78
C GLN A 109 0.29 -1.67 8.92
N LEU A 110 0.44 -0.96 10.05
CA LEU A 110 -0.50 -1.02 11.15
C LEU A 110 -1.90 -0.54 10.74
N LEU A 111 -2.00 0.63 10.12
CA LEU A 111 -3.28 1.22 9.72
C LEU A 111 -3.96 0.39 8.62
N LYS A 112 -3.18 -0.22 7.73
CA LYS A 112 -3.69 -1.17 6.73
C LYS A 112 -4.30 -2.41 7.38
N LEU A 113 -3.59 -2.99 8.35
CA LEU A 113 -4.08 -4.15 9.10
C LEU A 113 -5.34 -3.80 9.91
N TRP A 114 -5.32 -2.66 10.60
CA TRP A 114 -6.46 -2.14 11.35
C TRP A 114 -7.69 -1.94 10.46
N LYS A 115 -7.53 -1.28 9.30
CA LYS A 115 -8.62 -1.07 8.33
C LYS A 115 -9.21 -2.41 7.89
N HIS A 116 -8.36 -3.38 7.56
CA HIS A 116 -8.81 -4.70 7.11
C HIS A 116 -9.60 -5.44 8.20
N GLN A 117 -9.08 -5.43 9.43
CA GLN A 117 -9.70 -6.10 10.58
C GLN A 117 -11.04 -5.48 10.99
N ASN A 118 -11.21 -4.17 10.78
CA ASN A 118 -12.38 -3.43 11.23
C ASN A 118 -13.35 -3.04 10.10
N LYS A 119 -13.15 -3.57 8.88
CA LYS A 119 -13.92 -3.17 7.69
C LYS A 119 -15.44 -3.31 7.81
N ASP A 120 -15.88 -4.31 8.58
CA ASP A 120 -17.28 -4.66 8.75
C ASP A 120 -17.89 -4.07 10.05
N GLN A 121 -17.11 -3.32 10.84
CA GLN A 121 -17.62 -2.69 12.06
C GLN A 121 -18.27 -1.33 11.77
N ASP A 122 -19.49 -1.12 12.26
CA ASP A 122 -20.26 0.09 12.00
C ASP A 122 -19.54 1.38 12.41
N MET A 123 -18.81 1.37 13.52
CA MET A 123 -18.06 2.54 14.00
C MET A 123 -16.90 2.94 13.08
N VAL A 124 -16.34 2.00 12.31
CA VAL A 124 -15.22 2.23 11.38
C VAL A 124 -15.68 2.35 9.93
N LYS A 125 -16.87 1.81 9.63
CA LYS A 125 -17.48 1.78 8.30
C LYS A 125 -17.52 3.16 7.65
N LYS A 126 -17.89 4.21 8.40
CA LYS A 126 -17.91 5.59 7.88
C LYS A 126 -16.52 6.08 7.46
N ILE A 127 -15.49 5.81 8.25
CA ILE A 127 -14.10 6.17 7.93
C ILE A 127 -13.67 5.50 6.62
N ILE A 128 -13.99 4.21 6.47
CA ILE A 128 -13.64 3.45 5.27
C ILE A 128 -14.43 3.94 4.06
N GLN A 129 -15.72 4.23 4.22
CA GLN A 129 -16.55 4.81 3.17
C GLN A 129 -15.99 6.15 2.69
N ASP A 130 -15.55 7.02 3.59
CA ASP A 130 -14.96 8.32 3.23
C ASP A 130 -13.65 8.14 2.43
N ILE A 131 -12.82 7.16 2.80
CA ILE A 131 -11.62 6.78 2.03
C ILE A 131 -12.01 6.27 0.63
N ASP A 132 -13.01 5.40 0.54
CA ASP A 132 -13.45 4.83 -0.74
C ASP A 132 -14.09 5.90 -1.65
N LEU A 133 -14.81 6.88 -1.09
CA LEU A 133 -15.34 8.04 -1.83
C LEU A 133 -14.21 8.91 -2.40
N CYS A 134 -13.15 9.13 -1.62
CA CYS A 134 -11.94 9.81 -2.09
C CYS A 134 -11.31 9.01 -3.25
N GLU A 135 -11.14 7.69 -3.09
CA GLU A 135 -10.54 6.83 -4.11
C GLU A 135 -11.33 6.82 -5.41
N ASN A 136 -12.66 6.74 -5.33
CA ASN A 136 -13.52 6.83 -6.50
C ASN A 136 -13.36 8.17 -7.22
N SER A 137 -13.17 9.27 -6.49
CA SER A 137 -12.92 10.60 -7.06
C SER A 137 -11.54 10.68 -7.74
N VAL A 138 -10.51 10.13 -7.11
CA VAL A 138 -9.16 10.01 -7.67
C VAL A 138 -9.17 9.20 -8.97
N ARG A 139 -9.82 8.03 -8.97
CA ARG A 139 -9.95 7.16 -10.16
C ARG A 139 -10.70 7.84 -11.29
N ARG A 140 -11.74 8.63 -11.01
CA ARG A 140 -12.44 9.42 -12.05
C ARG A 140 -11.52 10.44 -12.72
N HIS A 141 -10.57 11.03 -12.00
CA HIS A 141 -9.65 12.01 -12.56
C HIS A 141 -8.45 11.38 -13.25
N ILE A 142 -7.83 10.35 -12.67
CA ILE A 142 -6.68 9.66 -13.24
C ILE A 142 -7.09 8.68 -14.34
N GLY A 143 -8.15 7.91 -14.14
CA GLY A 143 -8.57 6.87 -15.06
C GLY A 143 -9.01 7.38 -16.43
N HIS A 144 -9.40 8.66 -16.54
CA HIS A 144 -9.73 9.31 -17.81
C HIS A 144 -8.50 9.95 -18.48
N MET A 145 -7.32 9.92 -17.85
CA MET A 145 -6.09 10.35 -18.49
C MET A 145 -5.64 9.26 -19.45
N ASN A 146 -6.05 9.35 -20.71
CA ASN A 146 -5.53 8.48 -21.77
C ASN A 146 -4.09 8.89 -22.11
N LEU A 147 -3.15 8.52 -21.25
CA LEU A 147 -1.74 8.82 -21.41
C LEU A 147 -1.08 7.85 -22.39
N THR A 148 -0.28 8.37 -23.30
CA THR A 148 0.62 7.54 -24.11
C THR A 148 1.79 7.04 -23.27
N PHE A 149 2.50 6.02 -23.76
CA PHE A 149 3.71 5.50 -23.12
C PHE A 149 4.76 6.60 -22.86
N GLU A 150 5.03 7.44 -23.87
CA GLU A 150 5.97 8.58 -23.74
C GLU A 150 5.50 9.61 -22.72
N GLN A 151 4.18 9.86 -22.64
CA GLN A 151 3.61 10.77 -21.65
C GLN A 151 3.73 10.21 -20.23
N LEU A 152 3.55 8.89 -20.04
CA LEU A 152 3.79 8.23 -18.77
C LEU A 152 5.26 8.35 -18.36
N LEU A 153 6.20 8.07 -19.26
CA LEU A 153 7.64 8.22 -18.98
C LEU A 153 7.97 9.65 -18.53
N LYS A 154 7.58 10.65 -19.33
CA LYS A 154 7.85 12.06 -19.03
C LYS A 154 7.21 12.52 -17.71
N LEU A 155 6.03 11.99 -17.38
CA LEU A 155 5.40 12.23 -16.07
C LEU A 155 6.23 11.62 -14.95
N MET A 156 6.63 10.35 -15.07
CA MET A 156 7.44 9.68 -14.05
C MET A 156 8.82 10.30 -13.86
N GLU A 157 9.45 10.79 -14.93
CA GLU A 157 10.71 11.54 -14.88
C GLU A 157 10.58 12.86 -14.14
N SER A 158 9.41 13.49 -14.16
CA SER A 158 9.15 14.77 -13.50
C SER A 158 9.01 14.69 -11.98
N LEU A 159 8.80 13.48 -11.44
CA LEU A 159 8.72 13.24 -9.99
C LEU A 159 10.12 13.38 -9.34
N PRO A 160 10.21 13.87 -8.10
CA PRO A 160 11.49 14.01 -7.40
C PRO A 160 12.05 12.65 -6.95
N GLY A 161 13.32 12.62 -6.52
CA GLY A 161 13.95 11.43 -5.96
C GLY A 161 14.34 10.35 -6.99
N LYS A 162 14.38 9.09 -6.54
CA LYS A 162 14.70 7.92 -7.36
C LYS A 162 13.61 7.70 -8.42
N LYS A 163 14.02 7.58 -9.67
CA LYS A 163 13.11 7.45 -10.82
C LYS A 163 12.56 6.04 -10.93
N VAL A 164 11.34 5.95 -11.44
CA VAL A 164 10.78 4.69 -11.96
C VAL A 164 11.42 4.49 -13.34
N THR A 165 11.97 3.30 -13.58
CA THR A 165 12.76 3.07 -14.79
C THR A 165 11.85 2.81 -16.00
N THR A 166 12.38 2.92 -17.20
CA THR A 166 11.63 2.64 -18.43
C THR A 166 11.08 1.22 -18.43
N GLU A 167 11.84 0.24 -17.92
CA GLU A 167 11.42 -1.16 -17.83
C GLU A 167 10.23 -1.33 -16.87
N ASP A 168 10.20 -0.59 -15.76
CA ASP A 168 9.07 -0.58 -14.83
C ASP A 168 7.80 -0.01 -15.50
N VAL A 169 7.95 1.01 -16.36
CA VAL A 169 6.84 1.59 -17.14
C VAL A 169 6.34 0.60 -18.17
N GLU A 170 7.22 -0.02 -18.95
CA GLU A 170 6.85 -1.03 -19.94
C GLU A 170 6.12 -2.21 -19.30
N LYS A 171 6.65 -2.71 -18.18
CA LYS A 171 6.02 -3.79 -17.42
C LYS A 171 4.64 -3.36 -16.93
N THR A 172 4.49 -2.13 -16.46
CA THR A 172 3.20 -1.61 -16.00
C THR A 172 2.20 -1.51 -17.14
N VAL A 173 2.60 -1.00 -18.31
CA VAL A 173 1.70 -0.91 -19.48
C VAL A 173 1.26 -2.29 -19.96
N LYS A 174 2.14 -3.29 -19.92
CA LYS A 174 1.83 -4.68 -20.30
C LYS A 174 0.91 -5.39 -19.30
N THR A 175 0.95 -5.02 -18.03
CA THR A 175 0.25 -5.74 -16.94
C THR A 175 -0.99 -5.03 -16.42
N CYS A 176 -1.14 -3.73 -16.68
CA CYS A 176 -2.21 -2.90 -16.14
C CYS A 176 -3.08 -2.31 -17.25
N LYS A 177 -4.38 -2.18 -16.96
CA LYS A 177 -5.30 -1.37 -17.78
C LYS A 177 -4.85 0.09 -17.79
N SER A 178 -5.12 0.81 -18.88
CA SER A 178 -4.76 2.23 -19.04
C SER A 178 -5.17 3.09 -17.84
N SER A 179 -6.37 2.86 -17.31
CA SER A 179 -6.93 3.58 -16.16
C SER A 179 -6.18 3.35 -14.84
N GLU A 180 -5.36 2.30 -14.74
CA GLU A 180 -4.64 1.90 -13.52
C GLU A 180 -3.12 2.13 -13.61
N GLN A 181 -2.59 2.31 -14.82
CA GLN A 181 -1.14 2.43 -15.08
C GLN A 181 -0.50 3.54 -14.25
N LEU A 182 -1.06 4.76 -14.25
CA LEU A 182 -0.49 5.87 -13.48
C LEU A 182 -0.51 5.60 -11.97
N LEU A 183 -1.61 5.05 -11.44
CA LEU A 183 -1.71 4.74 -10.01
C LEU A 183 -0.65 3.71 -9.58
N ARG A 184 -0.44 2.68 -10.41
CA ARG A 184 0.61 1.69 -10.18
C ARG A 184 2.01 2.30 -10.22
N LEU A 185 2.27 3.17 -11.18
CA LEU A 185 3.56 3.85 -11.28
C LEU A 185 3.83 4.78 -10.10
N LEU A 186 2.82 5.49 -9.61
CA LEU A 186 2.93 6.31 -8.40
C LEU A 186 3.21 5.44 -7.17
N SER A 187 2.54 4.29 -7.04
CA SER A 187 2.82 3.32 -5.99
C SER A 187 4.26 2.80 -6.05
N LEU A 188 4.77 2.48 -7.24
CA LEU A 188 6.17 2.05 -7.43
C LEU A 188 7.17 3.17 -7.07
N TRP A 189 6.92 4.38 -7.53
CA TRP A 189 7.75 5.54 -7.21
C TRP A 189 7.84 5.75 -5.69
N ARG A 190 6.70 5.66 -5.01
CA ARG A 190 6.59 5.81 -3.57
C ARG A 190 7.45 4.78 -2.83
N ILE A 191 7.33 3.50 -3.19
CA ILE A 191 8.14 2.40 -2.61
C ILE A 191 9.64 2.67 -2.79
N LYS A 192 10.06 3.06 -4.01
CA LYS A 192 11.48 3.36 -4.29
C LYS A 192 12.02 4.54 -3.48
N ASN A 193 11.15 5.43 -3.02
CA ASN A 193 11.52 6.67 -2.32
C ASN A 193 11.23 6.64 -0.82
N GLY A 194 11.08 5.45 -0.20
CA GLY A 194 10.88 5.33 1.24
C GLY A 194 9.55 5.95 1.69
N ASP A 195 8.52 5.60 0.92
CA ASP A 195 7.16 6.09 1.03
C ASP A 195 7.09 7.59 1.19
N GLN A 196 7.65 8.34 0.23
CA GLN A 196 7.51 9.80 0.16
C GLN A 196 6.07 10.23 -0.15
N ASP A 197 5.76 11.48 0.19
CA ASP A 197 4.43 12.08 0.06
C ASP A 197 4.07 12.24 -1.42
N THR A 198 3.15 11.38 -1.88
CA THR A 198 2.73 11.36 -3.29
C THR A 198 2.12 12.70 -3.70
N ARG A 199 1.41 13.40 -2.81
CA ARG A 199 0.87 14.73 -3.08
C ARG A 199 1.99 15.75 -3.30
N LYS A 200 3.02 15.76 -2.44
CA LYS A 200 4.20 16.64 -2.64
C LYS A 200 4.98 16.28 -3.91
N GLY A 201 5.14 14.98 -4.19
CA GLY A 201 5.75 14.50 -5.43
C GLY A 201 5.00 14.98 -6.67
N LEU A 202 3.67 14.82 -6.68
CA LEU A 202 2.80 15.29 -7.77
C LEU A 202 2.79 16.82 -7.91
N LEU A 203 2.84 17.58 -6.81
CA LEU A 203 2.99 19.04 -6.86
C LEU A 203 4.32 19.47 -7.50
N HIS A 204 5.40 18.77 -7.20
CA HIS A 204 6.70 18.98 -7.83
C HIS A 204 6.63 18.68 -9.34
N ALA A 205 6.15 17.48 -9.70
CA ALA A 205 5.93 17.07 -11.08
C ALA A 205 5.09 18.10 -11.86
N LEU A 206 4.00 18.59 -11.26
CA LEU A 206 3.13 19.58 -11.90
C LEU A 206 3.86 20.89 -12.27
N LYS A 207 4.79 21.36 -11.44
CA LYS A 207 5.60 22.55 -11.76
C LYS A 207 6.50 22.27 -12.98
N HIS A 208 7.13 21.11 -13.00
CA HIS A 208 7.99 20.69 -14.11
C HIS A 208 7.20 20.51 -15.42
N LEU A 209 6.09 19.76 -15.39
CA LEU A 209 5.25 19.48 -16.57
C LEU A 209 4.68 20.75 -17.21
N LYS A 210 4.32 21.76 -16.41
CA LYS A 210 3.90 23.07 -16.94
C LYS A 210 5.01 23.78 -17.71
N LYS A 211 6.25 23.76 -17.18
CA LYS A 211 7.41 24.37 -17.85
C LYS A 211 7.74 23.69 -19.18
N HIS A 212 7.49 22.38 -19.27
CA HIS A 212 7.81 21.55 -20.43
C HIS A 212 6.61 21.29 -21.36
N HIS A 213 5.62 22.18 -21.36
CA HIS A 213 4.47 22.20 -22.28
C HIS A 213 3.69 20.88 -22.37
N PHE A 214 3.55 20.18 -21.25
CA PHE A 214 2.79 18.93 -21.20
C PHE A 214 1.28 19.16 -21.47
N PRO A 215 0.53 18.18 -22.01
CA PRO A 215 -0.88 18.36 -22.34
C PRO A 215 -1.70 18.99 -21.22
N LYS A 216 -2.40 20.09 -21.54
CA LYS A 216 -3.15 20.91 -20.56
C LYS A 216 -4.23 20.09 -19.85
N THR A 217 -4.89 19.18 -20.55
CA THR A 217 -5.93 18.29 -20.01
C THR A 217 -5.36 17.40 -18.91
N VAL A 218 -4.19 16.81 -19.11
CA VAL A 218 -3.52 15.98 -18.11
C VAL A 218 -3.09 16.82 -16.90
N ILE A 219 -2.50 17.99 -17.13
CA ILE A 219 -2.14 18.92 -16.05
C ILE A 219 -3.36 19.29 -15.21
N GLN A 220 -4.51 19.55 -15.83
CA GLN A 220 -5.75 19.87 -15.11
C GLN A 220 -6.27 18.67 -14.31
N SER A 221 -6.29 17.48 -14.89
CA SER A 221 -6.70 16.26 -14.18
C SER A 221 -5.77 15.97 -13.00
N LEU A 222 -4.45 16.15 -13.14
CA LEU A 222 -3.48 15.99 -12.04
C LEU A 222 -3.73 17.01 -10.93
N LYS A 223 -4.01 18.28 -11.27
CA LYS A 223 -4.40 19.29 -10.27
C LYS A 223 -5.65 18.88 -9.50
N LYS A 224 -6.65 18.30 -10.17
CA LYS A 224 -7.88 17.83 -9.52
C LYS A 224 -7.58 16.68 -8.57
N THR A 225 -6.80 15.68 -9.00
CA THR A 225 -6.34 14.59 -8.14
C THR A 225 -5.63 15.12 -6.89
N ILE A 226 -4.67 16.04 -7.04
CA ILE A 226 -3.90 16.61 -5.91
C ILE A 226 -4.78 17.32 -4.89
N ARG A 227 -5.98 17.80 -5.26
CA ARG A 227 -6.91 18.44 -4.31
C ARG A 227 -7.62 17.45 -3.40
N PHE A 228 -7.71 16.18 -3.79
CA PHE A 228 -8.28 15.11 -2.95
C PHE A 228 -7.25 14.51 -2.00
N LEU A 229 -5.96 14.71 -2.27
CA LEU A 229 -4.83 14.26 -1.45
C LEU A 229 -4.35 15.39 -0.53
#